data_AF-A0A7D5S6T6-F1
#
_entry.id   AF-A0A7D5S6T6-F1
#
_cell.length_a   1.000
_cell.length_b   1.000
_cell.length_c   1.000
_cell.angle_alpha   90.00
_cell.angle_beta   90.00
_cell.angle_gamma   90.00
#
_symmetry.space_group_name_H-M   'P 1'
#
loop_
_entity.id
_entity.type
_entity.pdbx_description
1 polymer ?
#
loop_
_entity_poly.entity_id
_entity_poly.type
_entity_poly.pdbx_seq_one_letter_code
_entity_poly.pdbx_strand_id
1 'polypeptide(L)'
;MIDTLQFWKFGEYKHFTSVDLLAAVLDIPSPKADLCGADVGRVYWQEKDLPRIEAYCRQDVVTVAQILMRLNELPLLLPAQIHHQT
;
A
#
# COMPACT_ATOMS: atom_id res chain seq x y z
N MET A 1 -18.54 -0.13 8.20
CA MET A 1 -17.20 -0.49 7.71
C MET A 1 -17.01 0.16 6.35
N ILE A 2 -16.01 1.01 6.20
CA ILE A 2 -15.67 1.67 4.92
C ILE A 2 -14.60 0.82 4.25
N ASP A 3 -14.90 0.29 3.06
CA ASP A 3 -13.96 -0.43 2.22
C ASP A 3 -13.40 0.53 1.18
N THR A 4 -12.11 0.81 1.24
CA THR A 4 -11.47 1.78 0.36
C THR A 4 -11.45 1.34 -1.09
N LEU A 5 -11.57 0.03 -1.35
CA LEU A 5 -11.70 -0.54 -2.70
C LEU A 5 -12.93 -0.01 -3.44
N GLN A 6 -13.99 0.33 -2.71
CA GLN A 6 -15.20 0.89 -3.31
C GLN A 6 -14.98 2.26 -3.94
N PHE A 7 -14.00 3.04 -3.46
CA PHE A 7 -13.71 4.38 -4.00
C PHE A 7 -13.01 4.34 -5.36
N TRP A 8 -12.16 3.34 -5.62
CA TRP A 8 -11.30 3.30 -6.81
C TRP A 8 -11.50 2.08 -7.70
N LYS A 9 -12.45 1.19 -7.39
CA LYS A 9 -12.89 0.18 -8.35
C LYS A 9 -13.67 0.78 -9.53
N PHE A 10 -14.11 2.04 -9.44
CA PHE A 10 -14.86 2.76 -10.49
C PHE A 10 -16.03 1.97 -11.11
N GLY A 11 -16.71 1.14 -10.31
CA GLY A 11 -17.82 0.29 -10.77
C GLY A 11 -17.39 -0.99 -11.51
N GLU A 12 -16.10 -1.22 -11.71
CA GLU A 12 -15.51 -2.43 -12.27
C GLU A 12 -15.45 -3.52 -11.18
N TYR A 13 -16.04 -4.69 -11.46
CA TYR A 13 -16.16 -5.79 -10.49
C TYR A 13 -15.19 -6.94 -10.76
N LYS A 14 -14.54 -6.97 -11.94
CA LYS A 14 -13.76 -8.13 -12.41
C LYS A 14 -12.25 -7.84 -12.54
N HIS A 15 -11.86 -6.56 -12.62
CA HIS A 15 -10.49 -6.10 -12.73
C HIS A 15 -10.25 -4.99 -11.70
N PHE A 16 -9.86 -5.40 -10.49
CA PHE A 16 -9.43 -4.45 -9.48
C PHE A 16 -8.15 -3.76 -9.96
N THR A 17 -8.21 -2.43 -10.10
CA THR A 17 -7.03 -1.58 -10.32
C THR A 17 -6.03 -1.85 -9.19
N SER A 18 -4.79 -2.20 -9.54
CA SER A 18 -3.77 -2.43 -8.51
C SER A 18 -3.44 -1.14 -7.77
N VAL A 19 -3.09 -1.28 -6.49
CA VAL A 19 -2.59 -0.16 -5.67
C VAL A 19 -1.35 0.46 -6.32
N ASP A 20 -0.47 -0.35 -6.90
CA ASP A 20 0.71 0.11 -7.64
C ASP A 20 0.35 0.99 -8.85
N LEU A 21 -0.67 0.60 -9.62
CA LEU A 21 -1.13 1.39 -10.76
C LEU A 21 -1.73 2.72 -10.30
N LEU A 22 -2.54 2.71 -9.26
CA LEU A 22 -3.10 3.94 -8.68
C LEU A 22 -2.00 4.87 -8.16
N ALA A 23 -1.01 4.33 -7.43
CA ALA A 23 0.11 5.10 -6.93
C ALA A 23 0.93 5.73 -8.08
N ALA A 24 1.20 4.97 -9.14
CA ALA A 24 1.92 5.46 -10.30
C ALA A 24 1.16 6.56 -11.05
N VAL A 25 -0.16 6.41 -11.25
CA VAL A 25 -0.99 7.41 -11.94
C VAL A 25 -1.14 8.68 -11.11
N LEU A 26 -1.17 8.58 -9.78
CA LEU A 26 -1.35 9.72 -8.86
C LEU A 26 -0.03 10.39 -8.45
N ASP A 27 1.09 10.02 -9.08
CA ASP A 27 2.43 10.52 -8.76
C ASP A 27 2.74 10.41 -7.25
N ILE A 28 2.42 9.24 -6.69
CA ILE A 28 2.76 8.86 -5.33
C ILE A 28 4.05 8.05 -5.43
N PRO A 29 5.12 8.44 -4.71
CA PRO A 29 6.36 7.69 -4.74
C PRO A 29 6.09 6.27 -4.26
N SER A 30 6.16 5.32 -5.20
CA SER A 30 6.06 3.91 -4.85
C SER A 30 7.28 3.57 -4.01
N PRO A 31 7.08 3.08 -2.78
CA PRO A 31 8.15 2.49 -2.03
C PRO A 31 8.46 1.17 -2.74
N LYS A 32 9.48 1.16 -3.60
CA LYS A 32 10.01 -0.10 -4.15
C LYS A 32 10.52 -0.93 -2.98
N ALA A 33 9.63 -1.71 -2.39
CA ALA A 33 10.00 -2.73 -1.44
C ALA A 33 10.68 -3.86 -2.21
N ASP A 34 11.65 -4.45 -1.56
CA ASP A 34 12.38 -5.64 -1.99
C ASP A 34 11.53 -6.93 -1.94
N LEU A 35 10.24 -6.81 -1.63
CA LEU A 35 9.29 -7.88 -1.41
C LEU A 35 8.04 -7.69 -2.28
N CYS A 36 7.62 -8.72 -3.01
CA CYS A 36 6.31 -8.79 -3.66
C CYS A 36 5.35 -9.66 -2.85
N GLY A 37 4.04 -9.51 -3.05
CA GLY A 37 3.02 -10.37 -2.41
C GLY A 37 3.25 -11.87 -2.63
N ALA A 38 3.85 -12.26 -3.77
CA ALA A 38 4.23 -13.65 -4.04
C ALA A 38 5.40 -14.15 -3.18
N ASP A 39 6.24 -13.26 -2.67
CA ASP A 39 7.41 -13.59 -1.86
C ASP A 39 7.07 -13.84 -0.39
N VAL A 40 5.93 -13.35 0.10
CA VAL A 40 5.54 -13.44 1.53
C VAL A 40 5.60 -14.87 2.06
N GLY A 41 5.11 -15.85 1.28
CA GLY A 41 5.15 -17.26 1.67
C GLY A 41 6.58 -17.80 1.79
N ARG A 42 7.46 -17.44 0.85
CA ARG A 42 8.88 -17.82 0.88
C ARG A 42 9.58 -17.19 2.07
N VAL A 43 9.36 -15.90 2.32
CA VAL A 43 9.98 -15.18 3.43
C VAL A 43 9.52 -15.71 4.78
N TYR A 44 8.23 -16.04 4.93
CA TYR A 44 7.72 -16.58 6.18
C TYR A 44 8.26 -18.00 6.48
N TRP A 45 8.15 -18.91 5.51
CA TRP A 45 8.45 -20.33 5.76
C TRP A 45 9.93 -20.69 5.63
N GLN A 46 10.67 -20.05 4.71
CA GLN A 46 12.06 -20.38 4.42
C GLN A 46 13.03 -19.43 5.13
N GLU A 47 12.82 -18.12 4.99
CA GLU A 47 13.72 -17.11 5.57
C GLU A 47 13.41 -16.85 7.05
N LYS A 48 12.18 -17.11 7.50
CA LYS A 48 11.68 -16.83 8.85
C LYS A 48 11.84 -15.36 9.27
N ASP A 49 11.71 -14.45 8.30
CA ASP A 49 11.86 -13.00 8.52
C ASP A 49 10.50 -12.30 8.59
N LEU A 50 9.86 -12.41 9.75
CA LEU A 50 8.60 -11.74 10.05
C LEU A 50 8.70 -10.19 10.04
N PRO A 51 9.75 -9.57 10.62
CA PRO A 51 9.90 -8.10 10.59
C PRO A 51 9.90 -7.52 9.17
N ARG A 52 10.48 -8.23 8.19
CA ARG A 52 10.47 -7.80 6.79
C ARG A 52 9.07 -7.82 6.17
N ILE A 53 8.27 -8.84 6.48
CA ILE A 53 6.85 -8.92 6.07
C ILE A 53 6.04 -7.79 6.73
N GLU A 54 6.29 -7.51 8.00
CA GLU A 54 5.64 -6.42 8.72
C GLU A 54 5.93 -5.05 8.06
N ALA A 55 7.20 -4.79 7.75
CA ALA A 55 7.61 -3.56 7.08
C ALA A 55 6.91 -3.40 5.72
N TYR A 56 6.85 -4.47 4.92
CA TYR A 56 6.13 -4.51 3.64
C TYR A 56 4.64 -4.18 3.81
N CYS A 57 3.93 -4.88 4.71
CA CYS A 57 2.50 -4.63 4.95
C CYS A 57 2.23 -3.20 5.43
N ARG A 58 3.12 -2.66 6.27
CA ARG A 58 2.99 -1.29 6.77
C ARG A 58 3.13 -0.26 5.64
N GLN A 59 4.03 -0.53 4.70
CA GLN A 59 4.27 0.31 3.54
C GLN A 59 3.06 0.33 2.58
N ASP A 60 2.38 -0.81 2.41
CA ASP A 60 1.12 -0.90 1.64
C ASP A 60 0.03 -0.03 2.28
N VAL A 61 -0.12 -0.07 3.62
CA VAL A 61 -1.09 0.77 4.35
C VAL A 61 -0.81 2.26 4.15
N VAL A 62 0.46 2.67 4.22
CA VAL A 62 0.85 4.07 3.95
C VAL A 62 0.49 4.45 2.52
N THR A 63 0.76 3.59 1.54
CA THR A 63 0.48 3.86 0.12
C THR A 63 -1.04 4.04 -0.11
N VAL A 64 -1.86 3.18 0.47
CA VAL A 64 -3.33 3.28 0.44
C VAL A 64 -3.82 4.59 1.06
N ALA A 65 -3.23 5.02 2.19
CA ALA A 65 -3.57 6.30 2.80
C ALA A 65 -3.19 7.49 1.89
N GLN A 66 -2.02 7.46 1.26
CA GLN A 66 -1.58 8.49 0.32
C GLN A 66 -2.49 8.58 -0.92
N ILE A 67 -2.95 7.44 -1.44
CA ILE A 67 -3.93 7.37 -2.53
C ILE A 67 -5.22 8.06 -2.10
N LEU A 68 -5.73 7.72 -0.91
CA LEU A 68 -6.94 8.33 -0.38
C LEU A 68 -6.77 9.85 -0.25
N MET A 69 -5.63 10.34 0.24
CA MET A 69 -5.36 11.78 0.32
C MET A 69 -5.35 12.46 -1.05
N ARG A 70 -4.65 11.89 -2.03
CA ARG A 70 -4.61 12.42 -3.40
C ARG A 70 -5.99 12.47 -4.04
N LEU A 71 -6.81 11.43 -3.86
CA LEU A 71 -8.18 11.40 -4.36
C LEU A 71 -9.10 12.44 -3.71
N ASN A 72 -8.74 12.93 -2.52
CA ASN A 72 -9.45 14.00 -1.81
C ASN A 72 -8.74 15.36 -1.94
N GLU A 73 -7.82 15.50 -2.90
CA GLU A 73 -7.05 16.74 -3.13
C GLU A 73 -6.23 17.22 -1.92
N LEU A 74 -5.88 16.31 -1.01
CA LEU A 74 -5.05 16.58 0.16
C LEU A 74 -3.56 16.36 -0.16
N PRO A 75 -2.64 17.09 0.49
CA PRO A 75 -1.21 16.88 0.34
C PRO A 75 -0.80 15.51 0.86
N LEU A 76 0.31 14.96 0.35
CA LEU A 76 0.86 13.71 0.85
C LEU A 76 1.33 13.83 2.31
N LEU A 77 1.24 12.75 3.08
CA LEU A 77 1.86 12.68 4.40
C LEU A 77 3.37 12.79 4.28
N LEU A 78 3.96 13.64 5.11
CA LEU A 78 5.40 13.69 5.34
C LEU A 78 5.84 12.48 6.19
N PRO A 79 7.08 11.98 6.04
CA PRO A 79 7.58 10.87 6.85
C PRO A 79 7.45 11.11 8.36
N ALA A 80 7.60 12.36 8.81
CA ALA A 80 7.45 12.73 10.22
C ALA A 80 6.01 12.58 10.77
N GLN A 81 5.01 12.53 9.90
CA GLN A 81 3.60 12.35 10.26
C GLN A 81 3.20 10.86 10.32
N ILE A 82 4.08 9.96 9.89
CA ILE A 82 3.83 8.53 9.87
C ILE A 82 4.41 7.94 11.16
N HIS A 83 3.55 7.73 12.16
CA HIS A 83 3.94 7.14 13.44
C HIS A 83 3.80 5.63 13.40
N HIS A 84 4.86 4.92 13.79
CA HIS A 84 4.84 3.47 13.95
C HIS A 84 4.72 3.16 15.44
N GLN A 85 3.60 2.61 15.88
CA GLN A 85 3.49 2.08 17.24
C GLN A 85 4.25 0.75 17.29
N THR A 86 5.19 0.66 18.24
CA THR A 86 5.94 -0.56 18.61
C THR A 86 5.10 -1.47 19.50
#